data_AF-A0A0W8DGX6-F1
#
_entry.id   AF-A0A0W8DGX6-F1
#
_cell.length_a   1.000
_cell.length_b   1.000
_cell.length_c   1.000
_cell.angle_alpha   90.00
_cell.angle_beta   90.00
_cell.angle_gamma   90.00
#
_symmetry.space_group_name_H-M   'P 1'
#
loop_
_entity.id
_entity.type
_entity.pdbx_description
1 polymer ?
#
loop_
_entity_poly.entity_id
_entity_poly.type
_entity_poly.pdbx_seq_one_letter_code
_entity_poly.pdbx_strand_id
1 'polypeptide(L)'
;MNVTNFSRVEAQAIARQNDAPKLQLPLRRGHFGRVRMTRDDLNNYISTAKTQLDSALNKAREDREVGNVDYRSWKQLGSHAGFKRFTKVGDNSRDLHYRLQGTVRASLNDLMGIMYADSTAQVVERREILYNDSLDAQTLCVLKERSAENMQEHVSIRWQAINLSNNSPIYQRDMCFLEYTGVATDIDGIPVGFCIKQSIERKECVSLKESHGLSRLDFTEIMLLRPTQNASHTDITLDGVVRHPRTFPGGWSVPSSAV
;
A
#
# COMPACT_ATOMS: atom_id res chain seq x y z
N MET A 1 -33.30 16.00 -15.87
CA MET A 1 -33.53 14.93 -14.88
C MET A 1 -32.87 15.37 -13.58
N ASN A 2 -33.64 15.43 -12.50
CA ASN A 2 -33.25 16.03 -11.22
C ASN A 2 -32.02 15.34 -10.60
N VAL A 3 -30.99 16.12 -10.32
CA VAL A 3 -29.85 15.73 -9.48
C VAL A 3 -30.30 15.86 -8.04
N THR A 4 -30.58 14.74 -7.37
CA THR A 4 -30.85 14.73 -5.93
C THR A 4 -29.55 15.02 -5.17
N ASN A 5 -29.40 16.28 -4.76
CA ASN A 5 -28.39 16.67 -3.76
C ASN A 5 -28.78 16.07 -2.42
N PHE A 6 -28.14 14.96 -2.03
CA PHE A 6 -28.28 14.42 -0.68
C PHE A 6 -27.77 15.44 0.32
N SER A 7 -28.65 15.91 1.20
CA SER A 7 -28.29 16.85 2.24
C SER A 7 -27.43 16.14 3.31
N ARG A 8 -26.52 16.88 3.93
CA ARG A 8 -25.67 16.39 5.05
C ARG A 8 -26.50 15.80 6.20
N VAL A 9 -27.75 16.25 6.34
CA VAL A 9 -28.72 15.81 7.35
C VAL A 9 -29.26 14.42 7.00
N GLU A 10 -29.56 14.14 5.73
CA GLU A 10 -30.01 12.81 5.27
C GLU A 10 -28.88 11.78 5.35
N ALA A 11 -27.65 12.17 5.02
CA ALA A 11 -26.48 11.30 5.20
C ALA A 11 -26.25 10.95 6.70
N GLN A 12 -26.48 11.89 7.60
CA GLN A 12 -26.43 11.67 9.05
C GLN A 12 -27.60 10.83 9.57
N ALA A 13 -28.80 10.96 8.97
CA ALA A 13 -29.97 10.17 9.35
C ALA A 13 -29.83 8.70 8.94
N ILE A 14 -29.30 8.43 7.73
CA ILE A 14 -29.01 7.07 7.26
C ILE A 14 -27.92 6.42 8.12
N ALA A 15 -26.91 7.19 8.53
CA ALA A 15 -25.87 6.69 9.44
C ALA A 15 -26.42 6.31 10.83
N ARG A 16 -27.48 6.97 11.31
CA ARG A 16 -28.09 6.69 12.62
C ARG A 16 -29.03 5.48 12.62
N GLN A 17 -29.52 5.05 11.45
CA GLN A 17 -30.60 4.07 11.37
C GLN A 17 -30.16 2.59 11.49
N ASN A 18 -28.85 2.29 11.46
CA ASN A 18 -28.36 0.90 11.35
C ASN A 18 -27.23 0.49 12.30
N ASP A 19 -26.90 1.26 13.34
CA ASP A 19 -25.73 0.92 14.16
C ASP A 19 -26.08 -0.06 15.30
N ALA A 20 -26.04 -1.36 14.98
CA ALA A 20 -25.49 -2.30 15.96
C ALA A 20 -24.11 -1.79 16.38
N PRO A 21 -23.73 -1.86 17.67
CA PRO A 21 -22.46 -1.33 18.14
C PRO A 21 -21.31 -2.01 17.38
N LYS A 22 -20.56 -1.21 16.61
CA LYS A 22 -19.36 -1.67 15.90
C LYS A 22 -18.32 -2.12 16.92
N LEU A 23 -17.68 -3.24 16.64
CA LEU A 23 -16.60 -3.75 17.46
C LEU A 23 -15.37 -2.83 17.34
N GLN A 24 -14.61 -2.75 18.44
CA GLN A 24 -13.44 -1.87 18.54
C GLN A 24 -12.16 -2.60 18.14
N LEU A 25 -11.20 -1.83 17.65
CA LEU A 25 -9.81 -2.25 17.49
C LEU A 25 -9.05 -2.07 18.82
N PRO A 26 -7.97 -2.85 19.08
CA PRO A 26 -7.39 -3.87 18.22
C PRO A 26 -8.23 -5.17 18.21
N LEU A 27 -8.13 -5.91 17.11
CA LEU A 27 -8.72 -7.24 16.99
C LEU A 27 -8.07 -8.20 18.00
N ARG A 28 -8.84 -9.19 18.44
CA ARG A 28 -8.30 -10.29 19.26
C ARG A 28 -7.18 -11.02 18.50
N ARG A 29 -6.18 -11.50 19.23
CA ARG A 29 -5.09 -12.29 18.66
C ARG A 29 -5.66 -13.51 17.93
N GLY A 30 -5.26 -13.69 16.67
CA GLY A 30 -5.73 -14.82 15.86
C GLY A 30 -7.17 -14.68 15.36
N HIS A 31 -7.71 -13.45 15.28
CA HIS A 31 -9.06 -13.17 14.77
C HIS A 31 -9.36 -13.85 13.43
N PHE A 32 -8.38 -13.85 12.52
CA PHE A 32 -8.50 -14.47 11.19
C PHE A 32 -8.19 -15.97 11.17
N GLY A 33 -7.82 -16.56 12.30
CA GLY A 33 -7.36 -17.94 12.38
C GLY A 33 -6.05 -18.16 11.59
N ARG A 34 -5.79 -19.43 11.22
CA ARG A 34 -4.60 -19.82 10.45
C ARG A 34 -4.90 -19.72 8.96
N VAL A 35 -4.18 -18.85 8.25
CA VAL A 35 -4.22 -18.78 6.78
C VAL A 35 -3.63 -20.07 6.19
N ARG A 36 -4.42 -20.78 5.40
CA ARG A 36 -4.00 -22.01 4.71
C ARG A 36 -3.48 -21.69 3.32
N MET A 37 -2.24 -22.07 3.03
CA MET A 37 -1.68 -21.90 1.68
C MET A 37 -1.25 -23.22 1.08
N THR A 38 -1.53 -23.38 -0.21
CA THR A 38 -0.91 -24.43 -1.00
C THR A 38 0.47 -23.97 -1.50
N ARG A 39 1.30 -24.92 -1.94
CA ARG A 39 2.58 -24.61 -2.58
C ARG A 39 2.39 -23.83 -3.88
N ASP A 40 1.31 -24.11 -4.60
CA ASP A 40 0.98 -23.44 -5.85
C ASP A 40 0.57 -21.98 -5.61
N ASP A 41 -0.22 -21.70 -4.57
CA ASP A 41 -0.54 -20.32 -4.15
C ASP A 41 0.74 -19.52 -3.89
N LEU A 42 1.68 -20.10 -3.13
CA LEU A 42 2.96 -19.48 -2.82
C LEU A 42 3.76 -19.17 -4.07
N ASN A 43 3.91 -20.15 -4.96
CA ASN A 43 4.65 -19.98 -6.21
C ASN A 43 4.00 -18.91 -7.09
N ASN A 44 2.67 -18.88 -7.17
CA ASN A 44 1.93 -17.88 -7.94
C ASN A 44 2.10 -16.47 -7.39
N TYR A 45 2.02 -16.29 -6.06
CA TYR A 45 2.25 -15.01 -5.41
C TYR A 45 3.67 -14.49 -5.64
N ILE A 46 4.67 -15.33 -5.42
CA ILE A 46 6.08 -14.95 -5.63
C ILE A 46 6.34 -14.64 -7.11
N SER A 47 5.85 -15.47 -8.03
CA SER A 47 6.01 -15.26 -9.48
C SER A 47 5.38 -13.92 -9.91
N THR A 48 4.16 -13.64 -9.45
CA THR A 48 3.46 -12.38 -9.75
C THR A 48 4.23 -11.17 -9.22
N ALA A 49 4.71 -11.24 -7.98
CA ALA A 49 5.46 -10.14 -7.38
C ALA A 49 6.82 -9.92 -8.06
N LYS A 50 7.48 -10.99 -8.53
CA LYS A 50 8.71 -10.88 -9.33
C LYS A 50 8.47 -10.24 -10.69
N THR A 51 7.42 -10.65 -11.40
CA THR A 51 7.05 -10.02 -12.67
C THR A 51 6.74 -8.53 -12.48
N GLN A 52 6.07 -8.17 -11.39
CA GLN A 52 5.83 -6.76 -11.04
C GLN A 52 7.12 -5.99 -10.75
N LEU A 53 8.06 -6.61 -10.04
CA LEU A 53 9.37 -6.03 -9.77
C LEU A 53 10.13 -5.77 -11.07
N ASP A 54 10.19 -6.75 -11.96
CA ASP A 54 10.89 -6.63 -13.25
C ASP A 54 10.30 -5.52 -14.11
N SER A 55 8.95 -5.44 -14.19
CA SER A 55 8.27 -4.32 -14.84
C SER A 55 8.61 -2.97 -14.20
N ALA A 56 8.63 -2.89 -12.87
CA ALA A 56 8.95 -1.65 -12.16
C ALA A 56 10.40 -1.21 -12.37
N LEU A 57 11.36 -2.15 -12.37
CA LEU A 57 12.77 -1.86 -12.66
C LEU A 57 12.97 -1.37 -14.09
N ASN A 58 12.32 -2.01 -15.07
CA ASN A 58 12.35 -1.59 -16.47
C ASN A 58 11.75 -0.19 -16.65
N LYS A 59 10.58 0.07 -16.05
CA LYS A 59 9.94 1.38 -16.08
C LYS A 59 10.80 2.46 -15.42
N ALA A 60 11.40 2.16 -14.26
CA ALA A 60 12.29 3.08 -13.56
C ALA A 60 13.56 3.37 -14.37
N ARG A 61 14.03 2.44 -15.21
CA ARG A 61 15.13 2.66 -16.15
C ARG A 61 14.70 3.59 -17.28
N GLU A 62 13.59 3.27 -17.95
CA GLU A 62 13.04 4.11 -19.03
C GLU A 62 12.82 5.54 -18.55
N ASP A 63 12.24 5.72 -17.36
CA ASP A 63 12.02 7.02 -16.72
C ASP A 63 13.31 7.85 -16.58
N ARG A 64 14.46 7.20 -16.34
CA ARG A 64 15.79 7.85 -16.28
C ARG A 64 16.31 8.22 -17.67
N GLU A 65 16.10 7.36 -18.66
CA GLU A 65 16.57 7.56 -20.04
C GLU A 65 15.77 8.66 -20.76
N VAL A 66 14.44 8.63 -20.66
CA VAL A 66 13.56 9.59 -21.37
C VAL A 66 13.12 10.79 -20.52
N GLY A 67 13.37 10.76 -19.21
CA GLY A 67 13.09 11.88 -18.30
C GLY A 67 11.62 11.98 -17.88
N ASN A 68 11.02 10.87 -17.45
CA ASN A 68 9.68 10.82 -16.83
C ASN A 68 8.55 11.38 -17.74
N VAL A 69 8.62 11.15 -19.06
CA VAL A 69 7.69 11.75 -20.05
C VAL A 69 6.23 11.38 -19.76
N ASP A 70 5.97 10.14 -19.39
CA ASP A 70 4.61 9.63 -19.16
C ASP A 70 3.85 10.42 -18.09
N TYR A 71 4.55 10.90 -17.06
CA TYR A 71 3.94 11.63 -15.94
C TYR A 71 3.66 13.09 -16.26
N ARG A 72 4.09 13.62 -17.41
CA ARG A 72 3.70 14.97 -17.85
C ARG A 72 2.20 15.06 -18.13
N SER A 73 1.58 13.94 -18.49
CA SER A 73 0.13 13.84 -18.68
C SER A 73 -0.64 13.64 -17.37
N TRP A 74 0.05 13.33 -16.27
CA TRP A 74 -0.57 13.08 -14.98
C TRP A 74 -0.81 14.39 -14.25
N LYS A 75 -1.87 14.40 -13.42
CA LYS A 75 -2.13 15.54 -12.55
C LYS A 75 -1.09 15.57 -11.45
N GLN A 76 -0.29 16.63 -11.38
CA GLN A 76 0.61 16.87 -10.26
C GLN A 76 -0.17 17.41 -9.06
N LEU A 77 -0.12 16.69 -7.93
CA LEU A 77 -0.79 17.07 -6.68
C LEU A 77 0.05 18.06 -5.84
N GLY A 78 1.29 18.30 -6.25
CA GLY A 78 2.21 19.24 -5.62
C GLY A 78 3.53 18.59 -5.24
N SER A 79 4.28 19.27 -4.39
CA SER A 79 5.53 18.76 -3.83
C SER A 79 5.60 19.03 -2.34
N HIS A 80 6.08 18.05 -1.57
CA HIS A 80 6.24 18.16 -0.12
C HIS A 80 7.52 17.44 0.30
N ALA A 81 8.35 18.08 1.13
CA ALA A 81 9.62 17.53 1.60
C ALA A 81 10.52 16.95 0.48
N GLY A 82 10.55 17.59 -0.70
CA GLY A 82 11.34 17.12 -1.84
C GLY A 82 10.70 16.01 -2.68
N PHE A 83 9.52 15.51 -2.29
CA PHE A 83 8.77 14.52 -3.06
C PHE A 83 7.77 15.17 -4.00
N LYS A 84 7.80 14.79 -5.27
CA LYS A 84 6.79 15.12 -6.28
C LYS A 84 5.71 14.03 -6.27
N ARG A 85 4.45 14.45 -6.30
CA ARG A 85 3.29 13.55 -6.25
C ARG A 85 2.44 13.72 -7.50
N PHE A 86 2.10 12.61 -8.12
CA PHE A 86 1.32 12.57 -9.36
C PHE A 86 0.15 11.61 -9.21
N THR A 87 -0.94 11.88 -9.92
CA THR A 87 -2.06 10.96 -10.01
C THR A 87 -2.69 10.96 -11.40
N LYS A 88 -3.26 9.82 -11.79
CA LYS A 88 -4.02 9.65 -13.02
C LYS A 88 -5.16 8.67 -12.78
N VAL A 89 -6.36 9.05 -13.20
CA VAL A 89 -7.49 8.12 -13.30
C VAL A 89 -7.21 7.23 -14.51
N GLY A 90 -7.21 5.92 -14.31
CA GLY A 90 -7.03 4.92 -15.36
C GLY A 90 -8.21 4.90 -16.32
N ASP A 91 -7.99 4.36 -17.52
CA ASP A 91 -8.98 4.39 -18.60
C ASP A 91 -10.27 3.62 -18.24
N ASN A 92 -10.18 2.68 -17.30
CA ASN A 92 -11.32 1.95 -16.78
C ASN A 92 -12.17 2.73 -15.75
N SER A 93 -11.80 3.98 -15.43
CA SER A 93 -12.45 4.87 -14.45
C SER A 93 -12.56 4.34 -13.02
N ARG A 94 -11.97 3.18 -12.71
CA ARG A 94 -11.95 2.57 -11.37
C ARG A 94 -10.58 2.68 -10.72
N ASP A 95 -9.55 2.63 -11.53
CA ASP A 95 -8.17 2.64 -11.07
C ASP A 95 -7.72 4.08 -10.88
N LEU A 96 -7.24 4.38 -9.68
CA LEU A 96 -6.55 5.62 -9.37
C LEU A 96 -5.06 5.29 -9.24
N HIS A 97 -4.32 5.63 -10.28
CA HIS A 97 -2.86 5.51 -10.24
C HIS A 97 -2.26 6.70 -9.52
N TYR A 98 -1.19 6.45 -8.78
CA TYR A 98 -0.41 7.47 -8.11
C TYR A 98 1.09 7.14 -8.19
N ARG A 99 1.89 8.21 -8.19
CA ARG A 99 3.35 8.11 -8.10
C ARG A 99 3.88 9.13 -7.12
N LEU A 100 4.79 8.70 -6.26
CA LEU A 100 5.65 9.54 -5.46
C LEU A 100 7.08 9.34 -5.91
N GLN A 101 7.82 10.44 -6.09
CA GLN A 101 9.24 10.37 -6.38
C GLN A 101 10.01 11.49 -5.70
N GLY A 102 11.15 11.16 -5.12
CA GLY A 102 12.01 12.10 -4.40
C GLY A 102 13.29 11.45 -3.92
N THR A 103 14.14 12.23 -3.26
CA THR A 103 15.42 11.77 -2.72
C THR A 103 15.43 12.03 -1.23
N VAL A 104 15.88 11.04 -0.45
CA VAL A 104 16.07 11.18 1.01
C VAL A 104 17.54 11.09 1.37
N ARG A 105 17.92 11.73 2.48
CA ARG A 105 19.26 11.63 3.07
C ARG A 105 19.33 10.42 4.00
N ALA A 106 19.29 9.23 3.42
CA ALA A 106 19.50 7.97 4.10
C ALA A 106 20.18 6.98 3.14
N SER A 107 21.02 6.09 3.69
CA SER A 107 21.59 5.02 2.88
C SER A 107 20.52 3.98 2.53
N LEU A 108 20.73 3.23 1.46
CA LEU A 108 19.86 2.10 1.09
C LEU A 108 19.73 1.12 2.26
N ASN A 109 20.83 0.84 2.96
CA ASN A 109 20.82 -0.11 4.07
C ASN A 109 19.93 0.36 5.23
N ASP A 110 19.99 1.65 5.59
CA ASP A 110 19.15 2.22 6.64
C ASP A 110 17.66 2.13 6.26
N LEU A 111 17.32 2.48 5.01
CA LEU A 111 15.95 2.40 4.52
C LEU A 111 15.44 0.96 4.47
N MET A 112 16.27 0.00 4.04
CA MET A 112 15.92 -1.42 4.08
C MET A 112 15.75 -1.94 5.52
N GLY A 113 16.50 -1.39 6.47
CA GLY A 113 16.31 -1.64 7.90
C GLY A 113 14.95 -1.16 8.40
N ILE A 114 14.56 0.07 8.06
CA ILE A 114 13.25 0.64 8.42
C ILE A 114 12.09 -0.12 7.75
N MET A 115 12.26 -0.51 6.48
CA MET A 115 11.23 -1.22 5.73
C MET A 115 11.00 -2.64 6.20
N TYR A 116 11.93 -3.21 6.96
CA TYR A 116 11.81 -4.56 7.46
C TYR A 116 10.85 -4.66 8.65
N ALA A 117 10.09 -5.77 8.68
CA ALA A 117 9.36 -6.19 9.87
C ALA A 117 9.13 -7.71 9.82
N ASP A 118 9.45 -8.43 10.89
CA ASP A 118 9.26 -9.88 11.06
C ASP A 118 8.00 -10.26 11.83
N SER A 119 7.48 -9.33 12.63
CA SER A 119 6.45 -9.58 13.63
C SER A 119 5.40 -8.49 13.58
N THR A 120 4.18 -8.82 14.02
CA THR A 120 3.07 -7.87 14.10
C THR A 120 3.47 -6.56 14.81
N ALA A 121 4.25 -6.63 15.89
CA ALA A 121 4.69 -5.45 16.62
C ALA A 121 5.56 -4.52 15.75
N GLN A 122 6.54 -5.08 15.04
CA GLN A 122 7.37 -4.32 14.11
C GLN A 122 6.56 -3.77 12.92
N VAL A 123 5.52 -4.48 12.46
CA VAL A 123 4.62 -3.97 11.42
C VAL A 123 3.88 -2.71 11.88
N VAL A 124 3.40 -2.70 13.13
CA VAL A 124 2.74 -1.54 13.74
C VAL A 124 3.75 -0.39 13.91
N GLU A 125 4.90 -0.66 14.52
CA GLU A 125 5.96 0.34 14.74
C GLU A 125 6.40 0.99 13.42
N ARG A 126 6.66 0.18 12.38
CA ARG A 126 7.00 0.67 11.04
C ARG A 126 5.90 1.55 10.46
N ARG A 127 4.63 1.20 10.65
CA ARG A 127 3.50 2.00 10.15
C ARG A 127 3.39 3.34 10.87
N GLU A 128 3.57 3.33 12.18
CA GLU A 128 3.58 4.55 13.00
C GLU A 128 4.72 5.49 12.60
N ILE A 129 5.94 4.97 12.44
CA ILE A 129 7.11 5.75 12.02
C ILE A 129 6.92 6.39 10.64
N LEU A 130 6.38 5.62 9.67
CA LEU A 130 6.31 6.06 8.27
C LEU A 130 5.07 6.90 7.93
N TYR A 131 3.93 6.60 8.56
CA TYR A 131 2.63 7.15 8.16
C TYR A 131 1.82 7.73 9.33
N ASN A 132 2.07 7.30 10.58
CA ASN A 132 1.36 7.74 11.78
C ASN A 132 -0.18 7.66 11.61
N ASP A 133 -0.65 6.55 11.03
CA ASP A 133 -2.05 6.29 10.69
C ASP A 133 -2.51 4.88 11.08
N SER A 134 -1.74 4.13 11.88
CA SER A 134 -2.09 2.75 12.23
C SER A 134 -3.22 2.73 13.23
N LEU A 135 -4.16 1.81 13.03
CA LEU A 135 -5.19 1.47 14.02
C LEU A 135 -4.94 0.08 14.61
N ASP A 136 -4.50 -0.86 13.78
CA ASP A 136 -4.16 -2.24 14.17
C ASP A 136 -3.42 -2.95 13.04
N ALA A 137 -2.72 -4.05 13.35
CA ALA A 137 -2.13 -4.93 12.35
C ALA A 137 -2.04 -6.37 12.85
N GLN A 138 -2.00 -7.32 11.91
CA GLN A 138 -1.67 -8.73 12.18
C GLN A 138 -0.85 -9.32 11.02
N THR A 139 0.31 -9.91 11.32
CA THR A 139 1.00 -10.80 10.38
C THR A 139 0.25 -12.13 10.34
N LEU A 140 -0.38 -12.43 9.21
CA LEU A 140 -1.26 -13.60 9.05
C LEU A 140 -0.48 -14.87 8.68
N CYS A 141 0.56 -14.71 7.87
CA CYS A 141 1.41 -15.80 7.44
C CYS A 141 2.78 -15.27 7.00
N VAL A 142 3.87 -15.88 7.45
CA VAL A 142 5.21 -15.64 6.88
C VAL A 142 5.48 -16.76 5.88
N LEU A 143 5.75 -16.35 4.64
CA LEU A 143 5.91 -17.24 3.50
C LEU A 143 7.37 -17.54 3.20
N LYS A 144 8.22 -16.54 3.46
CA LYS A 144 9.67 -16.66 3.38
C LYS A 144 10.27 -15.80 4.48
N GLU A 145 10.96 -16.47 5.39
CA GLU A 145 11.79 -15.82 6.40
C GLU A 145 13.12 -15.39 5.78
N ARG A 146 13.79 -14.45 6.44
CA ARG A 146 15.17 -14.12 6.12
C ARG A 146 16.03 -15.35 6.31
N SER A 147 17.00 -15.56 5.43
CA SER A 147 18.07 -16.52 5.65
C SER A 147 19.38 -15.80 5.92
N ALA A 148 20.39 -16.52 6.41
CA ALA A 148 21.73 -15.95 6.60
C ALA A 148 22.33 -15.45 5.27
N GLU A 149 21.95 -16.08 4.16
CA GLU A 149 22.40 -15.76 2.81
C GLU A 149 21.58 -14.64 2.17
N ASN A 150 20.32 -14.44 2.57
CA ASN A 150 19.48 -13.34 2.11
C ASN A 150 18.76 -12.64 3.27
N MET A 151 19.52 -11.78 3.96
CA MET A 151 19.04 -11.00 5.10
C MET A 151 18.08 -9.88 4.72
N GLN A 152 17.69 -9.70 3.47
CA GLN A 152 16.80 -8.59 3.07
C GLN A 152 15.50 -9.09 2.44
N GLU A 153 15.46 -10.35 1.99
CA GLU A 153 14.27 -10.93 1.41
C GLU A 153 13.28 -11.40 2.47
N HIS A 154 12.05 -10.92 2.39
CA HIS A 154 10.97 -11.34 3.27
C HIS A 154 9.65 -11.31 2.50
N VAL A 155 8.87 -12.39 2.64
CA VAL A 155 7.54 -12.52 2.03
C VAL A 155 6.54 -12.87 3.12
N SER A 156 5.45 -12.11 3.22
CA SER A 156 4.39 -12.37 4.20
C SER A 156 3.02 -11.93 3.70
N ILE A 157 1.98 -12.49 4.32
CA ILE A 157 0.61 -12.01 4.19
C ILE A 157 0.27 -11.25 5.46
N ARG A 158 -0.25 -10.04 5.30
CA ARG A 158 -0.53 -9.11 6.39
C ARG A 158 -1.95 -8.58 6.29
N TRP A 159 -2.52 -8.29 7.45
CA TRP A 159 -3.68 -7.45 7.58
C TRP A 159 -3.31 -6.18 8.36
N GLN A 160 -3.83 -5.04 7.95
CA GLN A 160 -3.68 -3.76 8.66
C GLN A 160 -4.98 -2.98 8.61
N ALA A 161 -5.31 -2.31 9.70
CA ALA A 161 -6.32 -1.26 9.76
C ALA A 161 -5.63 0.10 9.91
N ILE A 162 -6.08 1.08 9.14
CA ILE A 162 -5.50 2.42 9.08
C ILE A 162 -6.59 3.49 9.09
N ASN A 163 -6.23 4.71 9.45
CA ASN A 163 -7.11 5.87 9.32
C ASN A 163 -6.52 6.95 8.43
N LEU A 164 -7.03 7.07 7.20
CA LEU A 164 -6.55 8.07 6.23
C LEU A 164 -6.88 9.53 6.63
N SER A 165 -7.66 9.73 7.69
CA SER A 165 -7.94 11.06 8.24
C SER A 165 -8.29 10.98 9.73
N ASN A 166 -7.51 11.68 10.55
CA ASN A 166 -7.70 11.72 12.00
C ASN A 166 -9.06 12.28 12.47
N ASN A 167 -9.84 12.87 11.55
CA ASN A 167 -11.06 13.61 11.89
C ASN A 167 -12.36 12.83 11.68
N SER A 168 -12.35 11.62 11.10
CA SER A 168 -13.60 10.85 10.94
C SER A 168 -13.40 9.35 10.73
N PRO A 169 -14.19 8.49 11.42
CA PRO A 169 -14.22 7.04 11.20
C PRO A 169 -14.55 6.62 9.76
N ILE A 170 -15.18 7.49 8.96
CA ILE A 170 -15.52 7.20 7.56
C ILE A 170 -14.29 6.98 6.66
N TYR A 171 -13.10 7.41 7.13
CA TYR A 171 -11.81 7.23 6.46
C TYR A 171 -11.02 6.02 6.97
N GLN A 172 -11.58 5.26 7.92
CA GLN A 172 -10.96 4.02 8.38
C GLN A 172 -11.06 2.96 7.29
N ARG A 173 -9.92 2.31 7.04
CA ARG A 173 -9.77 1.30 6.01
C ARG A 173 -9.09 0.08 6.61
N ASP A 174 -9.29 -1.05 5.97
CA ASP A 174 -8.42 -2.19 6.17
C ASP A 174 -7.85 -2.73 4.87
N MET A 175 -6.79 -3.52 5.00
CA MET A 175 -6.02 -4.07 3.90
C MET A 175 -5.67 -5.51 4.23
N CYS A 176 -5.81 -6.42 3.27
CA CYS A 176 -5.23 -7.76 3.32
C CYS A 176 -4.34 -7.93 2.10
N PHE A 177 -3.04 -8.09 2.32
CA PHE A 177 -2.06 -7.99 1.23
C PHE A 177 -0.88 -8.93 1.42
N LEU A 178 -0.32 -9.35 0.30
CA LEU A 178 1.03 -9.89 0.22
C LEU A 178 2.01 -8.72 0.31
N GLU A 179 3.00 -8.82 1.19
CA GLU A 179 4.16 -7.95 1.22
C GLU A 179 5.40 -8.74 0.83
N TYR A 180 6.13 -8.23 -0.16
CA TYR A 180 7.41 -8.76 -0.62
C TYR A 180 8.47 -7.66 -0.57
N THR A 181 9.52 -7.89 0.21
CA THR A 181 10.64 -6.95 0.37
C THR A 181 11.95 -7.66 0.05
N GLY A 182 12.94 -6.90 -0.41
CA GLY A 182 14.26 -7.42 -0.75
C GLY A 182 15.16 -6.39 -1.42
N VAL A 183 16.31 -6.85 -1.89
CA VAL A 183 17.18 -6.09 -2.79
C VAL A 183 17.32 -6.89 -4.08
N ALA A 184 17.13 -6.19 -5.20
CA ALA A 184 17.41 -6.68 -6.55
C ALA A 184 18.58 -5.91 -7.14
N THR A 185 19.08 -6.36 -8.29
CA THR A 185 20.10 -5.63 -9.06
C THR A 185 19.43 -5.07 -10.30
N ASP A 186 19.60 -3.78 -10.57
CA ASP A 186 19.12 -3.19 -11.82
C ASP A 186 20.04 -3.53 -13.00
N ILE A 187 19.66 -3.10 -14.21
CA ILE A 187 20.44 -3.37 -15.44
C ILE A 187 21.85 -2.76 -15.39
N ASP A 188 22.05 -1.73 -14.58
CA ASP A 188 23.32 -1.02 -14.42
C ASP A 188 24.22 -1.73 -13.38
N GLY A 189 23.78 -2.85 -12.82
CA GLY A 189 24.49 -3.56 -11.75
C GLY A 189 24.32 -2.92 -10.38
N ILE A 190 23.42 -1.95 -10.22
CA ILE A 190 23.23 -1.22 -8.97
C ILE A 190 22.21 -1.94 -8.08
N PRO A 191 22.51 -2.14 -6.78
CA PRO A 191 21.54 -2.70 -5.85
C PRO A 191 20.37 -1.73 -5.65
N VAL A 192 19.14 -2.24 -5.82
CA VAL A 192 17.89 -1.52 -5.63
C VAL A 192 17.05 -2.24 -4.59
N GLY A 193 16.77 -1.58 -3.48
CA GLY A 193 15.82 -2.06 -2.50
C GLY A 193 14.40 -1.98 -3.03
N PHE A 194 13.55 -2.91 -2.64
CA PHE A 194 12.15 -2.89 -3.03
C PHE A 194 11.21 -3.28 -1.90
N CYS A 195 10.00 -2.74 -1.96
CA CYS A 195 8.85 -3.17 -1.19
C CYS A 195 7.63 -3.21 -2.09
N ILE A 196 7.04 -4.39 -2.24
CA ILE A 196 5.83 -4.62 -3.02
C ILE A 196 4.73 -4.99 -2.04
N LYS A 197 3.60 -4.28 -2.15
CA LYS A 197 2.36 -4.62 -1.45
C LYS A 197 1.28 -4.87 -2.48
N GLN A 198 0.69 -6.04 -2.45
CA GLN A 198 -0.39 -6.39 -3.36
C GLN A 198 -1.58 -6.94 -2.57
N SER A 199 -2.74 -6.31 -2.73
CA SER A 199 -3.98 -6.80 -2.16
C SER A 199 -4.28 -8.22 -2.63
N ILE A 200 -4.70 -9.06 -1.69
CA ILE A 200 -5.11 -10.44 -1.95
C ILE A 200 -6.42 -10.75 -1.25
N GLU A 201 -7.17 -11.67 -1.83
CA GLU A 201 -8.37 -12.21 -1.21
C GLU A 201 -8.04 -13.52 -0.50
N ARG A 202 -8.46 -13.62 0.78
CA ARG A 202 -8.29 -14.82 1.59
C ARG A 202 -9.62 -15.16 2.25
N LYS A 203 -10.00 -16.43 2.21
CA LYS A 203 -11.24 -16.92 2.86
C LYS A 203 -11.22 -16.68 4.37
N GLU A 204 -10.04 -16.72 4.95
CA GLU A 204 -9.79 -16.48 6.37
C GLU A 204 -9.85 -15.00 6.77
N CYS A 205 -9.58 -14.09 5.83
CA CYS A 205 -9.54 -12.64 6.05
C CYS A 205 -10.78 -11.94 5.44
N VAL A 206 -11.95 -12.24 6.00
CA VAL A 206 -13.25 -11.73 5.54
C VAL A 206 -13.40 -10.21 5.71
N SER A 207 -14.37 -9.61 5.02
CA SER A 207 -14.69 -8.18 5.13
C SER A 207 -15.03 -7.77 6.57
N LEU A 208 -14.43 -6.69 7.07
CA LEU A 208 -14.75 -6.11 8.38
C LEU A 208 -15.69 -4.89 8.28
N LYS A 209 -16.29 -4.66 7.11
CA LYS A 209 -17.18 -3.51 6.86
C LYS A 209 -18.39 -3.52 7.78
N GLU A 210 -19.04 -4.66 7.94
CA GLU A 210 -20.26 -4.77 8.77
C GLU A 210 -19.95 -4.78 10.26
N SER A 211 -18.89 -5.49 10.67
CA SER A 211 -18.54 -5.69 12.08
C SER A 211 -17.79 -4.51 12.71
N HIS A 212 -16.92 -3.83 11.95
CA HIS A 212 -16.02 -2.78 12.45
C HIS A 212 -16.13 -1.46 11.64
N GLY A 213 -16.91 -1.42 10.56
CA GLY A 213 -17.01 -0.23 9.70
C GLY A 213 -15.82 -0.02 8.75
N LEU A 214 -14.87 -0.96 8.70
CA LEU A 214 -13.65 -0.84 7.90
C LEU A 214 -13.95 -1.15 6.43
N SER A 215 -13.77 -0.17 5.54
CA SER A 215 -13.88 -0.42 4.10
C SER A 215 -12.55 -0.95 3.56
N ARG A 216 -12.58 -2.12 2.91
CA ARG A 216 -11.35 -2.74 2.39
C ARG A 216 -10.78 -1.99 1.19
N LEU A 217 -9.48 -1.73 1.22
CA LEU A 217 -8.74 -1.26 0.06
C LEU A 217 -8.32 -2.45 -0.83
N ASP A 218 -8.47 -2.25 -2.13
CA ASP A 218 -7.85 -3.06 -3.18
C ASP A 218 -6.78 -2.18 -3.84
N PHE A 219 -5.52 -2.58 -3.71
CA PHE A 219 -4.39 -1.82 -4.20
C PHE A 219 -3.20 -2.70 -4.59
N THR A 220 -2.32 -2.12 -5.41
CA THR A 220 -0.96 -2.58 -5.62
C THR A 220 -0.03 -1.39 -5.45
N GLU A 221 1.04 -1.54 -4.69
CA GLU A 221 2.06 -0.51 -4.43
C GLU A 221 3.44 -1.15 -4.60
N ILE A 222 4.32 -0.48 -5.34
CA ILE A 222 5.70 -0.90 -5.57
C ILE A 222 6.59 0.29 -5.26
N MET A 223 7.43 0.14 -4.24
CA MET A 223 8.46 1.11 -3.90
C MET A 223 9.83 0.57 -4.30
N LEU A 224 10.61 1.40 -4.98
CA LEU A 224 12.00 1.18 -5.34
C LEU A 224 12.88 2.20 -4.61
N LEU A 225 13.98 1.71 -4.07
CA LEU A 225 14.98 2.44 -3.29
C LEU A 225 16.33 2.30 -3.99
N ARG A 226 16.74 3.33 -4.74
CA ARG A 226 17.97 3.28 -5.54
C ARG A 226 19.01 4.25 -4.97
N PRO A 227 20.20 3.79 -4.58
CA PRO A 227 21.29 4.68 -4.17
C PRO A 227 21.62 5.70 -5.25
N THR A 228 21.93 6.93 -4.83
CA THR A 228 22.49 7.95 -5.72
C THR A 228 24.02 7.79 -5.81
N GLN A 229 24.69 8.65 -6.59
CA GLN A 229 26.15 8.75 -6.56
C GLN A 229 26.70 9.10 -5.16
N ASN A 230 25.89 9.77 -4.33
CA ASN A 230 26.17 9.93 -2.91
C ASN A 230 25.54 8.78 -2.13
N ALA A 231 26.36 7.89 -1.58
CA ALA A 231 25.89 6.71 -0.84
C ALA A 231 25.04 7.03 0.40
N SER A 232 25.06 8.26 0.91
CA SER A 232 24.18 8.71 2.00
C SER A 232 22.80 9.21 1.52
N HIS A 233 22.52 9.11 0.22
CA HIS A 233 21.27 9.54 -0.39
C HIS A 233 20.70 8.44 -1.26
N THR A 234 19.40 8.25 -1.16
CA THR A 234 18.65 7.23 -1.90
C THR A 234 17.46 7.87 -2.57
N ASP A 235 17.33 7.63 -3.87
CA ASP A 235 16.14 7.96 -4.64
C ASP A 235 15.04 6.96 -4.32
N ILE A 236 13.86 7.48 -4.04
CA ILE A 236 12.65 6.72 -3.77
C ILE A 236 11.68 6.96 -4.91
N THR A 237 11.24 5.88 -5.53
CA THR A 237 10.12 5.87 -6.47
C THR A 237 9.06 4.94 -5.92
N LEU A 238 7.85 5.43 -5.73
CA LEU A 238 6.71 4.63 -5.32
C LEU A 238 5.62 4.79 -6.36
N ASP A 239 5.32 3.71 -7.06
CA ASP A 239 4.20 3.61 -7.99
C ASP A 239 3.08 2.79 -7.34
N GLY A 240 1.85 3.25 -7.44
CA GLY A 240 0.73 2.49 -6.93
C GLY A 240 -0.56 2.70 -7.70
N VAL A 241 -1.50 1.81 -7.44
CA VAL A 241 -2.87 1.88 -7.95
C VAL A 241 -3.82 1.46 -6.83
N VAL A 242 -4.83 2.28 -6.58
CA VAL A 242 -6.00 1.90 -5.76
C VAL A 242 -7.18 1.65 -6.69
N ARG A 243 -7.89 0.54 -6.48
CA ARG A 243 -9.01 0.12 -7.33
C ARG A 243 -10.32 0.36 -6.59
N HIS A 244 -11.17 1.21 -7.17
CA HIS A 244 -12.51 1.44 -6.62
C HIS A 244 -13.47 0.29 -6.99
N PRO A 245 -14.32 -0.18 -6.05
CA PRO A 245 -15.39 -1.12 -6.32
C PRO A 245 -16.30 -0.68 -7.48
N ARG A 246 -16.80 -1.65 -8.26
CA ARG A 246 -17.62 -1.39 -9.47
C ARG A 246 -18.93 -0.65 -9.18
N THR A 247 -19.46 -0.76 -7.97
CA THR A 247 -20.68 -0.09 -7.50
C THR A 247 -20.34 1.03 -6.53
N PHE A 248 -19.72 2.10 -7.03
CA PHE A 248 -19.61 3.36 -6.29
C PHE A 248 -20.65 4.35 -6.84
N PRO A 249 -21.69 4.72 -6.08
CA PRO A 249 -22.46 5.92 -6.40
C PRO A 249 -21.50 7.10 -6.28
N GLY A 250 -21.46 7.94 -7.31
CA GLY A 250 -20.42 8.93 -7.52
C GLY A 250 -20.12 9.83 -6.31
N GLY A 251 -18.84 10.19 -6.15
CA GLY A 251 -18.47 11.42 -5.46
C GLY A 251 -17.65 11.31 -4.17
N TRP A 252 -16.98 10.19 -3.87
CA TRP A 252 -15.97 10.19 -2.79
C TRP A 252 -14.57 10.31 -3.38
N SER A 253 -14.07 11.54 -3.41
CA SER A 253 -12.65 11.80 -3.58
C SER A 253 -11.91 11.38 -2.31
N VAL A 254 -10.87 10.57 -2.46
CA VAL A 254 -9.82 10.47 -1.44
C VAL A 254 -9.23 11.89 -1.30
N PRO A 255 -9.16 12.46 -0.08
CA PRO A 255 -8.56 13.78 0.08
C PRO A 255 -7.12 13.75 -0.43
N SER A 256 -6.69 14.80 -1.11
CA SER A 256 -5.31 14.95 -1.64
C SER A 256 -4.23 14.92 -0.54
N SER A 257 -4.61 14.83 0.73
CA SER A 257 -3.73 14.63 1.88
C SER A 257 -3.42 13.16 2.18
N ALA A 258 -4.07 12.20 1.51
CA ALA A 258 -3.86 10.76 1.70
C ALA A 258 -3.12 10.08 0.53
N VAL A 259 -2.48 10.88 -0.34
CA VAL A 259 -1.53 10.46 -1.39
C VAL A 259 -0.30 11.35 -1.32
#